data_AF-A0A957ZDX4-F1
#
_entry.id   AF-A0A957ZDX4-F1
#
_cell.length_a   1.000
_cell.length_b   1.000
_cell.length_c   1.000
_cell.angle_alpha   90.00
_cell.angle_beta   90.00
_cell.angle_gamma   90.00
#
_symmetry.space_group_name_H-M   'P 1'
#
loop_
_entity.id
_entity.type
_entity.pdbx_description
1 polymer ?
#
loop_
_entity_poly.entity_id
_entity_poly.type
_entity_poly.pdbx_seq_one_letter_code
_entity_poly.pdbx_strand_id
1 'polypeptide(L)'
;MVENERRPGIWARLIEFGKQTVADGVEAWQLPKAAVIAIIIIPILVAASGFGFALLGKQAYKWYIQEDGFAENVQVVLLFCTFLMAMAVTYREWFKGTRWVALMYALLCCGFIFLIGEELTWGQRIFKWSTTATFAAINKQHETNLHNIESVEQVFKWVQLLVGAYGFLLPLVIFKWQLPAWLKKELPAFIPHPTLIPAFAALFMWRLYRNLLPAPKDFYFFVSEYNEVLELTLAVGLFLFLVFQLRRKRV
;
A
#
# COMPACT_ATOMS: atom_id res chain seq x y z
N MET A 1 30.19 -29.55 -30.27
CA MET A 1 28.77 -29.59 -29.87
C MET A 1 28.56 -28.42 -28.93
N VAL A 2 27.91 -27.35 -29.41
CA VAL A 2 27.56 -26.21 -28.54
C VAL A 2 26.32 -26.65 -27.78
N GLU A 3 26.50 -26.96 -26.50
CA GLU A 3 25.42 -27.32 -25.60
C GLU A 3 24.45 -26.15 -25.55
N ASN A 4 23.27 -26.35 -26.14
CA ASN A 4 22.20 -25.37 -26.19
C ASN A 4 21.62 -25.29 -24.79
N GLU A 5 22.24 -24.49 -23.91
CA GLU A 5 21.72 -24.14 -22.60
C GLU A 5 20.33 -23.51 -22.81
N ARG A 6 19.30 -24.34 -22.74
CA ARG A 6 17.91 -23.89 -22.80
C ARG A 6 17.73 -22.91 -21.66
N ARG A 7 17.56 -21.62 -22.01
CA ARG A 7 17.26 -20.57 -21.05
C ARG A 7 16.14 -21.07 -20.12
N PRO A 8 16.31 -20.96 -18.79
CA PRO A 8 15.33 -21.48 -17.85
C PRO A 8 13.94 -20.90 -18.16
N GLY A 9 12.94 -21.78 -18.17
CA GLY A 9 11.55 -21.41 -18.40
C GLY A 9 11.09 -20.31 -17.46
N ILE A 10 10.03 -19.58 -17.83
CA ILE A 10 9.52 -18.45 -17.03
C ILE A 10 9.22 -18.85 -15.58
N TRP A 11 8.67 -20.04 -15.36
CA TRP A 11 8.40 -20.60 -14.03
C TRP A 11 9.65 -20.80 -13.18
N ALA A 12 10.72 -21.35 -13.78
CA ALA A 12 11.99 -21.53 -13.08
C ALA A 12 12.59 -20.19 -12.64
N ARG A 13 12.51 -19.16 -13.50
CA ARG A 13 12.98 -17.80 -13.17
C ARG A 13 12.16 -17.14 -12.06
N LEU A 14 10.84 -17.34 -12.04
CA LEU A 14 9.97 -16.79 -10.99
C LEU A 14 10.22 -17.47 -9.63
N ILE A 15 10.41 -18.80 -9.63
CA ILE A 15 10.76 -19.54 -8.41
C ILE A 15 12.11 -19.06 -7.87
N GLU A 16 13.10 -18.87 -8.75
CA GLU A 16 14.41 -18.39 -8.35
C GLU A 16 14.36 -16.97 -7.80
N PHE A 17 13.62 -16.07 -8.45
CA PHE A 17 13.37 -14.73 -7.94
C PHE A 17 12.72 -14.75 -6.55
N GLY A 18 11.74 -15.63 -6.32
CA GLY A 18 11.11 -15.80 -5.01
C GLY A 18 12.09 -16.29 -3.94
N LYS A 19 12.93 -17.28 -4.25
CA LYS A 19 13.98 -17.77 -3.35
C LYS A 19 14.99 -16.66 -3.01
N GLN A 20 15.45 -15.91 -4.02
CA GLN A 20 16.37 -14.81 -3.83
C GLN A 20 15.75 -13.70 -2.97
N THR A 21 14.51 -13.32 -3.23
CA THR A 21 13.78 -12.29 -2.46
C THR A 21 13.68 -12.67 -0.98
N VAL A 22 13.45 -13.95 -0.67
CA VAL A 22 13.43 -14.45 0.72
C VAL A 22 14.83 -14.42 1.32
N ALA A 23 15.86 -14.85 0.60
CA ALA A 23 17.25 -14.85 1.07
C ALA A 23 17.72 -13.41 1.38
N ASP A 24 17.58 -12.50 0.43
CA ASP A 24 17.89 -11.07 0.59
C ASP A 24 17.08 -10.45 1.72
N GLY A 25 15.80 -10.86 1.84
CA GLY A 25 14.92 -10.42 2.91
C GLY A 25 15.41 -10.83 4.30
N VAL A 26 15.95 -12.04 4.46
CA VAL A 26 16.49 -12.50 5.76
C VAL A 26 17.64 -11.61 6.22
N GLU A 27 18.54 -11.26 5.30
CA GLU A 27 19.67 -10.36 5.57
C GLU A 27 19.19 -8.92 5.83
N ALA A 28 18.37 -8.37 4.93
CA ALA A 28 17.95 -6.97 4.98
C ALA A 28 17.07 -6.66 6.20
N TRP A 29 16.15 -7.56 6.55
CA TRP A 29 15.24 -7.39 7.69
C TRP A 29 15.87 -7.79 9.04
N GLN A 30 16.96 -8.55 9.00
CA GLN A 30 17.57 -9.21 10.17
C GLN A 30 16.51 -10.01 10.94
N LEU A 31 15.80 -10.87 10.21
CA LEU A 31 14.68 -11.68 10.70
C LEU A 31 14.82 -13.13 10.24
N PRO A 32 14.28 -14.11 10.99
CA PRO A 32 14.28 -15.50 10.55
C PRO A 32 13.45 -15.64 9.26
N LYS A 33 13.81 -16.64 8.44
CA LYS A 33 13.15 -16.94 7.16
C LYS A 33 11.63 -17.00 7.27
N ALA A 34 11.09 -17.60 8.35
CA ALA A 34 9.65 -17.70 8.58
C ALA A 34 8.97 -16.31 8.67
N ALA A 35 9.60 -15.34 9.35
CA ALA A 35 9.05 -13.99 9.48
C ALA A 35 9.09 -13.23 8.14
N VAL A 36 10.14 -13.40 7.34
CA VAL A 36 10.23 -12.82 5.99
C VAL A 36 9.16 -13.40 5.07
N ILE A 37 8.93 -14.72 5.14
CA ILE A 37 7.83 -15.36 4.41
C ILE A 37 6.48 -14.80 4.86
N ALA A 38 6.27 -14.60 6.16
CA ALA A 38 5.04 -13.99 6.67
C ALA A 38 4.84 -12.56 6.13
N ILE A 39 5.89 -11.74 6.07
CA ILE A 39 5.84 -10.39 5.48
C ILE A 39 5.36 -10.42 4.02
N ILE A 40 5.80 -11.39 3.24
CA ILE A 40 5.40 -11.58 1.83
C ILE A 40 3.94 -12.07 1.73
N ILE A 41 3.54 -12.98 2.63
CA ILE A 41 2.24 -13.66 2.57
C ILE A 41 1.10 -12.81 3.14
N ILE A 42 1.33 -12.04 4.20
CA ILE A 42 0.27 -11.26 4.88
C ILE A 42 -0.53 -10.38 3.90
N PRO A 43 0.09 -9.57 3.01
CA PRO A 43 -0.67 -8.76 2.06
C PRO A 43 -1.51 -9.61 1.09
N ILE A 44 -1.04 -10.80 0.72
CA ILE A 44 -1.78 -11.74 -0.13
C ILE A 44 -3.00 -12.27 0.62
N LEU A 45 -2.86 -12.60 1.91
CA LEU A 45 -3.96 -13.06 2.75
C LEU A 45 -5.00 -11.96 2.99
N VAL A 46 -4.56 -10.72 3.20
CA VAL A 46 -5.47 -9.57 3.34
C VAL A 46 -6.20 -9.29 2.03
N ALA A 47 -5.51 -9.34 0.90
CA ALA A 47 -6.16 -9.22 -0.40
C ALA A 47 -7.16 -10.38 -0.62
N ALA A 48 -6.84 -11.61 -0.22
CA ALA A 48 -7.70 -12.78 -0.38
C ALA A 48 -8.89 -12.82 0.60
N SER A 49 -8.81 -12.15 1.76
CA SER A 49 -9.89 -12.16 2.75
C SER A 49 -11.16 -11.51 2.20
N GLY A 50 -11.04 -10.47 1.36
CA GLY A 50 -12.16 -9.85 0.66
C GLY A 50 -12.95 -10.87 -0.16
N PHE A 51 -12.25 -11.73 -0.88
CA PHE A 51 -12.88 -12.81 -1.66
C PHE A 51 -13.54 -13.85 -0.73
N GLY A 52 -12.86 -14.20 0.38
CA GLY A 52 -13.44 -15.07 1.41
C GLY A 52 -14.77 -14.53 1.95
N PHE A 53 -14.84 -13.26 2.34
CA PHE A 53 -16.07 -12.63 2.81
C PHE A 53 -17.14 -12.52 1.71
N ALA A 54 -16.75 -12.31 0.44
CA ALA A 54 -17.68 -12.34 -0.68
C ALA A 54 -18.34 -13.72 -0.85
N LEU A 55 -17.59 -14.82 -0.65
CA LEU A 55 -18.12 -16.18 -0.71
C LEU A 55 -19.07 -16.51 0.46
N LEU A 56 -18.87 -15.89 1.63
CA LEU A 56 -19.77 -16.03 2.78
C LEU A 56 -21.12 -15.32 2.59
N GLY A 57 -21.24 -14.52 1.52
CA GLY A 57 -22.48 -13.88 1.10
C GLY A 57 -22.48 -12.36 1.29
N LYS A 58 -23.49 -11.71 0.71
CA LYS A 58 -23.57 -10.24 0.60
C LYS A 58 -23.49 -9.53 1.96
N GLN A 59 -24.12 -10.08 3.01
CA GLN A 59 -24.14 -9.44 4.33
C GLN A 59 -22.77 -9.48 5.01
N ALA A 60 -22.07 -10.61 4.92
CA ALA A 60 -20.72 -10.77 5.48
C ALA A 60 -19.73 -9.87 4.76
N TYR A 61 -19.83 -9.81 3.42
CA TYR A 61 -19.05 -8.90 2.61
C TYR A 61 -19.32 -7.44 2.99
N LYS A 62 -20.58 -7.02 3.03
CA LYS A 62 -20.96 -5.66 3.40
C LYS A 62 -20.41 -5.27 4.78
N TRP A 63 -20.53 -6.11 5.80
CA TRP A 63 -19.94 -5.84 7.12
C TRP A 63 -18.42 -5.62 7.08
N TYR A 64 -17.72 -6.33 6.18
CA TYR A 64 -16.27 -6.23 6.03
C TYR A 64 -15.83 -4.93 5.33
N ILE A 65 -16.52 -4.55 4.24
CA ILE A 65 -16.09 -3.50 3.28
C ILE A 65 -16.91 -2.20 3.30
N GLN A 66 -18.08 -2.16 3.93
CA GLN A 66 -18.89 -0.93 3.97
C GLN A 66 -18.18 0.18 4.76
N GLU A 67 -18.69 1.39 4.64
CA GLU A 67 -18.25 2.50 5.48
C GLU A 67 -18.41 2.23 6.97
N ASP A 68 -17.42 2.68 7.74
CA ASP A 68 -17.26 2.32 9.16
C ASP A 68 -17.20 0.79 9.38
N GLY A 69 -16.92 0.02 8.32
CA GLY A 69 -16.80 -1.43 8.32
C GLY A 69 -15.48 -1.90 8.93
N PHE A 70 -15.30 -3.22 9.00
CA PHE A 70 -14.10 -3.78 9.62
C PHE A 70 -12.81 -3.36 8.90
N ALA A 71 -12.79 -3.38 7.57
CA ALA A 71 -11.60 -3.05 6.79
C ALA A 71 -11.16 -1.59 6.98
N GLU A 72 -12.09 -0.64 6.90
CA GLU A 72 -11.83 0.80 7.08
C GLU A 72 -11.28 1.12 8.47
N ASN A 73 -11.91 0.56 9.53
CA ASN A 73 -11.44 0.74 10.91
C ASN A 73 -10.01 0.23 11.10
N VAL A 74 -9.69 -0.95 10.56
CA VAL A 74 -8.33 -1.50 10.62
C VAL A 74 -7.37 -0.66 9.79
N GLN A 75 -7.80 -0.17 8.62
CA GLN A 75 -7.02 0.72 7.77
C GLN A 75 -6.65 2.01 8.50
N VAL A 76 -7.61 2.67 9.16
CA VAL A 76 -7.35 3.90 9.94
C VAL A 76 -6.34 3.64 11.05
N VAL A 77 -6.49 2.54 11.81
CA VAL A 77 -5.54 2.19 12.89
C VAL A 77 -4.14 1.93 12.31
N LEU A 78 -4.04 1.18 11.21
CA LEU A 78 -2.76 0.92 10.55
C LEU A 78 -2.11 2.19 10.03
N LEU A 79 -2.87 3.08 9.38
CA LEU A 79 -2.39 4.37 8.89
C LEU A 79 -1.90 5.24 10.05
N PHE A 80 -2.62 5.27 11.18
CA PHE A 80 -2.20 6.00 12.36
C PHE A 80 -0.90 5.46 12.95
N CYS A 81 -0.76 4.14 13.10
CA CYS A 81 0.52 3.55 13.54
C CYS A 81 1.65 3.84 12.53
N THR A 82 1.35 3.80 11.23
CA THR A 82 2.31 4.11 10.16
C THR A 82 2.76 5.56 10.22
N PHE A 83 1.85 6.48 10.49
CA PHE A 83 2.15 7.90 10.73
C PHE A 83 3.12 8.08 11.90
N LEU A 84 2.86 7.44 13.04
CA LEU A 84 3.76 7.53 14.21
C LEU A 84 5.16 6.99 13.90
N MET A 85 5.26 5.89 13.14
CA MET A 85 6.54 5.37 12.68
C MET A 85 7.24 6.33 11.71
N ALA A 86 6.51 6.96 10.80
CA ALA A 86 7.05 7.96 9.88
C ALA A 86 7.57 9.21 10.62
N MET A 87 6.89 9.64 11.69
CA MET A 87 7.39 10.69 12.59
C MET A 87 8.68 10.27 13.28
N ALA A 88 8.76 9.03 13.78
CA ALA A 88 9.97 8.50 14.40
C ALA A 88 11.14 8.44 13.40
N VAL A 89 10.90 8.04 12.15
CA VAL A 89 11.92 8.10 11.08
C VAL A 89 12.32 9.54 10.80
N THR A 90 11.36 10.47 10.66
CA THR A 90 11.61 11.90 10.44
C THR A 90 12.55 12.46 11.51
N TYR A 91 12.22 12.22 12.78
CA TYR A 91 13.03 12.65 13.93
C TYR A 91 14.44 12.05 13.84
N ARG A 92 14.54 10.72 13.66
CA ARG A 92 15.84 10.03 13.55
C ARG A 92 16.71 10.62 12.45
N GLU A 93 16.17 10.82 11.26
CA GLU A 93 16.94 11.33 10.11
C GLU A 93 17.29 12.81 10.23
N TRP A 94 16.49 13.60 10.95
CA TRP A 94 16.78 14.99 11.26
C TRP A 94 18.04 15.11 12.12
N PHE A 95 18.10 14.34 13.22
CA PHE A 95 19.23 14.36 14.16
C PHE A 95 20.48 13.64 13.63
N LYS A 96 20.33 12.71 12.69
CA LYS A 96 21.47 12.11 11.96
C LYS A 96 22.10 13.03 10.90
N GLY A 97 21.51 14.20 10.64
CA GLY A 97 22.02 15.17 9.67
C GLY A 97 21.58 14.93 8.22
N THR A 98 20.84 13.85 7.93
CA THR A 98 20.25 13.60 6.60
C THR A 98 18.93 14.36 6.43
N ARG A 99 19.00 15.70 6.51
CA ARG A 99 17.83 16.59 6.55
C ARG A 99 16.88 16.44 5.37
N TRP A 100 17.40 16.21 4.17
CA TRP A 100 16.55 16.00 2.99
C TRP A 100 15.61 14.80 3.16
N VAL A 101 16.13 13.67 3.67
CA VAL A 101 15.30 12.49 3.94
C VAL A 101 14.27 12.80 5.02
N ALA A 102 14.67 13.50 6.08
CA ALA A 102 13.74 13.92 7.12
C ALA A 102 12.59 14.79 6.55
N LEU A 103 12.89 15.74 5.66
CA LEU A 103 11.87 16.57 5.00
C LEU A 103 10.91 15.73 4.15
N MET A 104 11.41 14.73 3.43
CA MET A 104 10.55 13.83 2.65
C MET A 104 9.64 12.98 3.54
N TYR A 105 10.13 12.50 4.69
CA TYR A 105 9.30 11.78 5.65
C TYR A 105 8.32 12.70 6.40
N ALA A 106 8.69 13.97 6.63
CA ALA A 106 7.76 14.97 7.15
C ALA A 106 6.61 15.23 6.16
N LEU A 107 6.92 15.33 4.86
CA LEU A 107 5.90 15.43 3.82
C LEU A 107 5.01 14.16 3.79
N LEU A 108 5.61 12.98 3.94
CA LEU A 108 4.86 11.73 4.05
C LEU A 108 3.94 11.72 5.29
N CYS A 109 4.36 12.31 6.41
CA CYS A 109 3.51 12.49 7.59
C CYS A 109 2.29 13.35 7.29
N CYS A 110 2.45 14.46 6.55
CA CYS A 110 1.32 15.27 6.09
C CYS A 110 0.36 14.44 5.21
N GLY A 111 0.91 13.59 4.34
CA GLY A 111 0.12 12.66 3.53
C GLY A 111 -0.69 11.68 4.38
N PHE A 112 -0.11 11.11 5.44
CA PHE A 112 -0.85 10.23 6.34
C PHE A 112 -1.92 10.95 7.15
N ILE A 113 -1.66 12.16 7.64
CA ILE A 113 -2.67 12.98 8.32
C ILE A 113 -3.86 13.22 7.38
N PHE A 114 -3.57 13.55 6.12
CA PHE A 114 -4.61 13.75 5.11
C PHE A 114 -5.42 12.47 4.88
N LEU A 115 -4.77 11.31 4.65
CA LEU A 115 -5.47 10.04 4.46
C LEU A 115 -6.34 9.66 5.66
N ILE A 116 -5.78 9.71 6.88
CA ILE A 116 -6.54 9.42 8.11
C ILE A 116 -7.71 10.38 8.28
N GLY A 117 -7.49 11.66 7.95
CA GLY A 117 -8.54 12.68 7.94
C GLY A 117 -9.66 12.30 6.97
N GLU A 118 -9.34 11.98 5.72
CA GLU A 118 -10.33 11.59 4.71
C GLU A 118 -11.17 10.38 5.16
N GLU A 119 -10.54 9.31 5.66
CA GLU A 119 -11.25 8.12 6.19
C GLU A 119 -12.17 8.45 7.37
N LEU A 120 -11.70 9.27 8.30
CA LEU A 120 -12.47 9.67 9.48
C LEU A 120 -13.46 10.82 9.22
N THR A 121 -13.64 11.20 7.95
CA THR A 121 -14.45 12.37 7.55
C THR A 121 -14.04 13.63 8.32
N TRP A 122 -12.72 13.81 8.48
CA TRP A 122 -12.07 14.86 9.25
C TRP A 122 -12.49 14.96 10.72
N GLY A 123 -13.07 13.89 11.29
CA GLY A 123 -13.62 13.87 12.64
C GLY A 123 -15.10 14.29 12.72
N GLN A 124 -15.76 14.50 11.59
CA GLN A 124 -17.16 14.91 11.52
C GLN A 124 -18.08 13.99 12.32
N ARG A 125 -17.91 12.67 12.21
CA ARG A 125 -18.73 11.68 12.93
C ARG A 125 -18.51 11.73 14.44
N ILE A 126 -17.28 12.04 14.87
CA ILE A 126 -16.87 12.10 16.28
C ILE A 126 -17.42 13.36 16.95
N PHE A 127 -17.20 14.52 16.33
CA PHE A 127 -17.58 15.81 16.89
C PHE A 127 -18.97 16.29 16.46
N LYS A 128 -19.63 15.53 15.58
CA LYS A 128 -21.03 15.71 15.15
C LYS A 128 -21.33 17.10 14.58
N TRP A 129 -20.38 17.71 13.88
CA TRP A 129 -20.67 18.94 13.13
C TRP A 129 -21.42 18.63 11.83
N SER A 130 -22.22 19.60 11.38
CA SER A 130 -22.98 19.50 10.14
C SER A 130 -22.12 19.79 8.91
N THR A 131 -22.35 19.07 7.82
CA THR A 131 -21.82 19.41 6.50
C THR A 131 -22.44 20.71 6.02
N THR A 132 -21.65 21.60 5.43
CA THR A 132 -22.16 22.84 4.85
C THR A 132 -22.98 22.56 3.60
N ALA A 133 -23.95 23.43 3.27
CA ALA A 133 -24.78 23.27 2.07
C ALA A 133 -23.94 23.14 0.78
N THR A 134 -22.83 23.89 0.69
CA THR A 134 -21.90 23.82 -0.44
C THR A 134 -21.24 22.45 -0.58
N PHE A 135 -20.77 21.86 0.53
CA PHE A 135 -20.17 20.52 0.49
C PHE A 135 -21.22 19.43 0.23
N ALA A 136 -22.37 19.52 0.90
CA ALA A 136 -23.45 18.54 0.76
C ALA A 136 -24.01 18.45 -0.67
N ALA A 137 -23.90 19.52 -1.46
CA ALA A 137 -24.34 19.56 -2.85
C ALA A 137 -23.42 18.78 -3.82
N ILE A 138 -22.15 18.56 -3.46
CA ILE A 138 -21.14 17.94 -4.35
C ILE A 138 -20.56 16.63 -3.80
N ASN A 139 -20.73 16.38 -2.50
CA ASN A 139 -20.30 15.16 -1.82
C ASN A 139 -21.44 14.13 -1.86
N LYS A 140 -21.15 12.93 -2.38
CA LYS A 140 -22.14 11.86 -2.60
C LYS A 140 -22.83 11.35 -1.34
N GLN A 141 -22.25 11.62 -0.18
CA GLN A 141 -22.71 11.13 1.12
C GLN A 141 -23.07 12.26 2.08
N HIS A 142 -23.08 13.49 1.58
CA HIS A 142 -23.32 14.68 2.38
C HIS A 142 -22.36 14.80 3.56
N GLU A 143 -21.09 14.46 3.33
CA GLU A 143 -19.99 14.51 4.29
C GLU A 143 -18.98 15.63 3.98
N THR A 144 -18.03 15.85 4.89
CA THR A 144 -16.99 16.91 4.81
C THR A 144 -15.65 16.40 4.23
N ASN A 145 -15.55 15.12 3.87
CA ASN A 145 -14.39 14.57 3.17
C ASN A 145 -14.38 14.94 1.68
N LEU A 146 -13.19 14.87 1.09
CA LEU A 146 -12.96 15.15 -0.33
C LEU A 146 -13.09 13.90 -1.18
N HIS A 147 -12.73 12.71 -0.66
CA HIS A 147 -12.73 11.46 -1.43
C HIS A 147 -14.13 11.03 -1.93
N ASN A 148 -15.20 11.60 -1.36
CA ASN A 148 -16.59 11.41 -1.76
C ASN A 148 -17.10 12.40 -2.82
N ILE A 149 -16.27 13.36 -3.21
CA ILE A 149 -16.53 14.25 -4.34
C ILE A 149 -16.10 13.52 -5.61
N GLU A 150 -17.00 13.35 -6.58
CA GLU A 150 -16.78 12.48 -7.76
C GLU A 150 -15.47 12.78 -8.53
N SER A 151 -15.16 14.06 -8.75
CA SER A 151 -13.95 14.47 -9.45
C SER A 151 -12.68 14.14 -8.66
N VAL A 152 -12.73 14.24 -7.33
CA VAL A 152 -11.62 13.94 -6.43
C VAL A 152 -11.45 12.44 -6.30
N GLU A 153 -12.54 11.68 -6.15
CA GLU A 153 -12.54 10.21 -6.14
C GLU A 153 -11.81 9.67 -7.38
N GLN A 154 -12.07 10.25 -8.55
CA GLN A 154 -11.40 9.86 -9.79
C GLN A 154 -9.89 10.12 -9.76
N VAL A 155 -9.44 11.23 -9.16
CA VAL A 155 -8.02 11.52 -8.95
C VAL A 155 -7.39 10.50 -8.00
N PHE A 156 -8.06 10.16 -6.90
CA PHE A 156 -7.58 9.16 -5.94
C PHE A 156 -7.35 7.79 -6.60
N LYS A 157 -8.24 7.35 -7.48
CA LYS A 157 -8.09 6.09 -8.25
C LYS A 157 -6.80 6.07 -9.09
N TRP A 158 -6.42 7.19 -9.69
CA TRP A 158 -5.17 7.32 -10.45
C TRP A 158 -3.94 7.43 -9.55
N VAL A 159 -4.04 8.18 -8.44
CA VAL A 159 -2.96 8.26 -7.45
C VAL A 159 -2.64 6.87 -6.88
N GLN A 160 -3.66 6.09 -6.55
CA GLN A 160 -3.50 4.72 -6.07
C GLN A 160 -2.84 3.80 -7.10
N LEU A 161 -3.19 3.94 -8.39
CA LEU A 161 -2.49 3.23 -9.48
C LEU A 161 -1.00 3.58 -9.48
N LEU A 162 -0.65 4.87 -9.37
CA LEU A 162 0.73 5.34 -9.38
C LEU A 162 1.51 4.88 -8.14
N VAL A 163 0.89 4.91 -6.96
CA VAL A 163 1.50 4.41 -5.70
C VAL A 163 1.71 2.89 -5.78
N GLY A 164 0.73 2.14 -6.29
CA GLY A 164 0.89 0.71 -6.56
C GLY A 164 2.02 0.44 -7.55
N ALA A 165 2.07 1.18 -8.66
CA ALA A 165 3.13 1.06 -9.67
C ALA A 165 4.50 1.36 -9.07
N TYR A 166 4.60 2.39 -8.23
CA TYR A 166 5.82 2.78 -7.53
C TYR A 166 6.36 1.62 -6.68
N GLY A 167 5.54 1.05 -5.79
CA GLY A 167 6.01 0.00 -4.89
C GLY A 167 6.13 -1.38 -5.56
N PHE A 168 5.52 -1.58 -6.73
CA PHE A 168 5.64 -2.82 -7.49
C PHE A 168 6.80 -2.80 -8.50
N LEU A 169 6.80 -1.84 -9.42
CA LEU A 169 7.71 -1.83 -10.57
C LEU A 169 9.09 -1.32 -10.20
N LEU A 170 9.18 -0.32 -9.32
CA LEU A 170 10.46 0.34 -9.03
C LEU A 170 11.48 -0.60 -8.34
N PRO A 171 11.10 -1.41 -7.32
CA PRO A 171 12.02 -2.39 -6.74
C PRO A 171 12.53 -3.41 -7.76
N LEU A 172 11.69 -3.81 -8.73
CA LEU A 172 12.06 -4.76 -9.79
C LEU A 172 13.05 -4.19 -10.80
N VAL A 173 12.94 -2.90 -11.11
CA VAL A 173 13.85 -2.22 -12.06
C VAL A 173 15.20 -1.97 -11.39
N ILE A 174 15.18 -1.46 -10.15
CA ILE A 174 16.40 -1.02 -9.47
C ILE A 174 17.31 -2.17 -9.08
N PHE A 175 16.75 -3.32 -8.68
CA PHE A 175 17.56 -4.51 -8.40
C PHE A 175 18.28 -5.06 -9.64
N LYS A 176 17.81 -4.73 -10.85
CA LYS A 176 18.43 -5.18 -12.10
C LYS A 176 19.47 -4.20 -12.65
N TRP A 177 19.48 -2.95 -12.18
CA TRP A 177 20.28 -1.87 -12.78
C TRP A 177 21.50 -1.53 -11.93
N GLN A 178 22.63 -1.28 -12.60
CA GLN A 178 23.86 -0.83 -11.94
C GLN A 178 23.76 0.67 -11.65
N LEU A 179 23.23 1.00 -10.47
CA LEU A 179 23.12 2.38 -10.02
C LEU A 179 24.46 2.94 -9.51
N PRO A 180 24.70 4.26 -9.69
CA PRO A 180 25.84 4.94 -9.07
C PRO A 180 25.75 4.88 -7.53
N ALA A 181 26.90 4.91 -6.86
CA ALA A 181 27.01 4.67 -5.43
C ALA A 181 26.15 5.61 -4.56
N TRP A 182 26.01 6.88 -4.95
CA TRP A 182 25.20 7.85 -4.23
C TRP A 182 23.70 7.48 -4.24
N LEU A 183 23.18 6.99 -5.38
CA LEU A 183 21.80 6.51 -5.49
C LEU A 183 21.59 5.25 -4.66
N LYS A 184 22.56 4.32 -4.64
CA LYS A 184 22.48 3.10 -3.81
C LYS A 184 22.39 3.40 -2.32
N LYS A 185 22.98 4.52 -1.87
CA LYS A 185 22.92 4.96 -0.47
C LYS A 185 21.55 5.53 -0.10
N GLU A 186 20.99 6.40 -0.94
CA GLU A 186 19.77 7.15 -0.63
C GLU A 186 18.47 6.41 -1.00
N LEU A 187 18.43 5.73 -2.14
CA LEU A 187 17.20 5.11 -2.67
C LEU A 187 16.51 4.12 -1.73
N PRO A 188 17.22 3.26 -0.97
CA PRO A 188 16.53 2.33 -0.09
C PRO A 188 15.69 3.02 1.00
N ALA A 189 15.89 4.34 1.22
CA ALA A 189 15.10 5.14 2.14
C ALA A 189 13.69 5.44 1.64
N PHE A 190 13.48 5.36 0.34
CA PHE A 190 12.21 5.71 -0.29
C PHE A 190 11.55 4.47 -0.88
N ILE A 191 12.35 3.53 -1.37
CA ILE A 191 11.86 2.43 -2.19
C ILE A 191 11.54 1.22 -1.33
N PRO A 192 10.33 0.63 -1.46
CA PRO A 192 9.98 -0.59 -0.77
C PRO A 192 10.95 -1.73 -1.09
N HIS A 193 11.31 -2.50 -0.07
CA HIS A 193 12.09 -3.71 -0.28
C HIS A 193 11.28 -4.72 -1.14
N PRO A 194 11.90 -5.54 -2.02
CA PRO A 194 11.18 -6.49 -2.87
C PRO A 194 10.24 -7.46 -2.14
N THR A 195 10.48 -7.74 -0.86
CA THR A 195 9.58 -8.52 0.01
C THR A 195 8.19 -7.88 0.17
N LEU A 196 8.03 -6.59 -0.12
CA LEU A 196 6.77 -5.85 -0.03
C LEU A 196 6.02 -5.74 -1.36
N ILE A 197 6.60 -6.24 -2.46
CA ILE A 197 5.98 -6.24 -3.79
C ILE A 197 4.53 -6.74 -3.77
N PRO A 198 4.16 -7.84 -3.06
CA PRO A 198 2.78 -8.32 -3.08
C PRO A 198 1.76 -7.28 -2.62
N ALA A 199 2.09 -6.43 -1.64
CA ALA A 199 1.18 -5.40 -1.13
C ALA A 199 0.86 -4.35 -2.20
N PHE A 200 1.89 -3.87 -2.92
CA PHE A 200 1.73 -2.85 -3.95
C PHE A 200 1.22 -3.40 -5.28
N ALA A 201 1.63 -4.63 -5.63
CA ALA A 201 1.20 -5.29 -6.86
C ALA A 201 -0.31 -5.57 -6.84
N ALA A 202 -0.89 -5.97 -5.71
CA ALA A 202 -2.32 -6.21 -5.58
C ALA A 202 -3.14 -4.95 -5.94
N LEU A 203 -2.82 -3.81 -5.33
CA LEU A 203 -3.45 -2.53 -5.64
C LEU A 203 -3.19 -2.08 -7.09
N PHE A 204 -1.94 -2.19 -7.56
CA PHE A 204 -1.58 -1.80 -8.92
C PHE A 204 -2.40 -2.55 -9.97
N MET A 205 -2.41 -3.88 -9.88
CA MET A 205 -3.12 -4.73 -10.82
C MET A 205 -4.63 -4.48 -10.76
N TRP A 206 -5.16 -4.28 -9.55
CA TRP A 206 -6.57 -3.94 -9.35
C TRP A 206 -6.94 -2.60 -9.97
N ARG A 207 -6.18 -1.53 -9.70
CA ARG A 207 -6.44 -0.20 -10.27
C ARG A 207 -6.21 -0.16 -11.77
N LEU A 208 -5.23 -0.89 -12.27
CA LEU A 208 -5.00 -1.01 -13.72
C LEU A 208 -6.24 -1.64 -14.38
N TYR A 209 -6.76 -2.73 -13.79
CA TYR A 209 -7.99 -3.36 -14.24
C TYR A 209 -9.20 -2.41 -14.17
N ARG A 210 -9.48 -1.82 -13.00
CA ARG A 210 -10.70 -1.02 -12.76
C ARG A 210 -10.71 0.33 -13.46
N ASN A 211 -9.54 0.91 -13.74
CA ASN A 211 -9.45 2.18 -14.48
C ASN A 211 -9.58 1.96 -16.00
N LEU A 212 -9.23 0.77 -16.51
CA LEU A 212 -9.32 0.45 -17.94
C LEU A 212 -10.61 -0.27 -18.32
N LEU A 213 -11.18 -1.04 -17.40
CA LEU A 213 -12.33 -1.91 -17.66
C LEU A 213 -13.47 -1.66 -16.66
N PRO A 214 -14.73 -1.59 -17.13
CA PRO A 214 -15.88 -1.49 -16.24
C PRO A 214 -16.05 -2.77 -15.41
N ALA A 215 -16.69 -2.63 -14.24
CA ALA A 215 -17.01 -3.79 -13.41
C ALA A 215 -18.01 -4.69 -14.14
N PRO A 216 -17.88 -6.03 -14.06
CA PRO A 216 -18.86 -6.96 -14.59
C PRO A 216 -20.22 -6.70 -13.94
N LYS A 217 -21.29 -6.61 -14.73
CA LYS A 217 -22.63 -6.28 -14.24
C LYS A 217 -23.13 -7.29 -13.20
N ASP A 218 -22.91 -8.59 -13.45
CA ASP A 218 -23.38 -9.68 -12.60
C ASP A 218 -22.72 -9.68 -11.21
N PHE A 219 -21.53 -9.09 -11.09
CA PHE A 219 -20.75 -9.01 -9.86
C PHE A 219 -20.45 -7.57 -9.45
N TYR A 220 -21.25 -6.60 -9.92
CA TYR A 220 -20.92 -5.17 -9.82
C TYR A 220 -20.62 -4.76 -8.38
N PHE A 221 -21.49 -5.10 -7.44
CA PHE A 221 -21.30 -4.79 -6.02
C PHE A 221 -20.02 -5.40 -5.44
N PHE A 222 -19.74 -6.67 -5.74
CA PHE A 222 -18.53 -7.31 -5.21
C PHE A 222 -17.27 -6.66 -5.77
N VAL A 223 -17.26 -6.34 -7.07
CA VAL A 223 -16.11 -5.79 -7.79
C VAL A 223 -15.97 -4.27 -7.62
N SER A 224 -17.04 -3.52 -7.35
CA SER A 224 -16.93 -2.07 -7.09
C SER A 224 -16.26 -1.82 -5.76
N GLU A 225 -16.71 -2.52 -4.73
CA GLU A 225 -16.30 -2.30 -3.34
C GLU A 225 -15.02 -3.06 -2.95
N TYR A 226 -14.56 -4.01 -3.76
CA TYR A 226 -13.33 -4.77 -3.46
C TYR A 226 -12.10 -3.87 -3.33
N ASN A 227 -12.21 -2.65 -3.86
CA ASN A 227 -11.21 -1.64 -3.70
C ASN A 227 -10.81 -1.39 -2.24
N GLU A 228 -11.77 -1.36 -1.31
CA GLU A 228 -11.50 -1.15 0.13
C GLU A 228 -10.51 -2.18 0.68
N VAL A 229 -10.59 -3.41 0.19
CA VAL A 229 -9.69 -4.50 0.58
C VAL A 229 -8.26 -4.25 0.06
N LEU A 230 -8.14 -3.66 -1.13
CA LEU A 230 -6.82 -3.30 -1.70
C LEU A 230 -6.23 -2.05 -1.05
N GLU A 231 -7.05 -1.11 -0.61
CA GLU A 231 -6.60 0.02 0.20
C GLU A 231 -6.06 -0.45 1.54
N LEU A 232 -6.76 -1.38 2.21
CA LEU A 232 -6.26 -2.02 3.42
C LEU A 232 -4.96 -2.80 3.15
N THR A 233 -4.89 -3.51 2.02
CA THR A 233 -3.67 -4.22 1.60
C THR A 233 -2.49 -3.25 1.40
N LEU A 234 -2.75 -2.07 0.82
CA LEU A 234 -1.76 -1.01 0.70
C LEU A 234 -1.34 -0.46 2.07
N ALA A 235 -2.30 -0.21 2.97
CA ALA A 235 -2.02 0.26 4.33
C ALA A 235 -1.09 -0.71 5.08
N VAL A 236 -1.31 -2.02 4.93
CA VAL A 236 -0.38 -3.06 5.42
C VAL A 236 1.01 -2.94 4.78
N GLY A 237 1.08 -2.73 3.46
CA GLY A 237 2.34 -2.52 2.74
C GLY A 237 3.13 -1.30 3.24
N LEU A 238 2.44 -0.18 3.46
CA LEU A 238 3.02 1.06 3.99
C LEU A 238 3.46 0.88 5.44
N PHE A 239 2.65 0.21 6.27
CA PHE A 239 3.02 -0.14 7.64
C PHE A 239 4.31 -0.96 7.67
N LEU A 240 4.37 -2.04 6.89
CA LEU A 240 5.56 -2.90 6.81
C LEU A 240 6.76 -2.14 6.23
N PHE A 241 6.56 -1.25 5.27
CA PHE A 241 7.61 -0.36 4.78
C PHE A 241 8.18 0.50 5.90
N LEU A 242 7.36 1.12 6.75
CA LEU A 242 7.86 1.92 7.86
C LEU A 242 8.54 1.06 8.95
N VAL A 243 8.03 -0.15 9.21
CA VAL A 243 8.73 -1.12 10.09
C VAL A 243 10.13 -1.43 9.54
N PHE A 244 10.24 -1.68 8.23
CA PHE A 244 11.55 -1.89 7.58
C PHE A 244 12.48 -0.69 7.78
N GLN A 245 11.97 0.52 7.57
CA GLN A 245 12.77 1.76 7.66
C GLN A 245 13.23 2.04 9.09
N LEU A 246 12.47 1.65 10.10
CA LEU A 246 12.88 1.74 11.50
C LEU A 246 13.96 0.71 11.85
N ARG A 247 13.87 -0.51 11.30
CA ARG A 247 14.81 -1.61 11.59
C ARG A 247 16.13 -1.51 10.84
N ARG A 248 16.12 -0.99 9.60
CA ARG A 248 17.34 -0.95 8.79
C ARG A 248 18.41 -0.10 9.47
N LYS A 249 19.64 -0.60 9.46
CA LYS A 249 20.81 0.20 9.82
C LYS A 249 21.17 1.05 8.60
N ARG A 250 21.17 2.37 8.74
CA ARG A 250 21.80 3.25 7.74
C ARG A 250 23.30 3.18 7.98
N VAL A 251 24.03 2.76 6.94
CA VAL A 251 25.50 2.82 6.85
C VAL A 251 25.91 4.21 6.40
#